data_AF-A0A1C5JPC3-F1
#
_entry.id   AF-A0A1C5JPC3-F1
#
_cell.length_a   1.000
_cell.length_b   1.000
_cell.length_c   1.000
_cell.angle_alpha   90.00
_cell.angle_beta   90.00
_cell.angle_gamma   90.00
#
_symmetry.space_group_name_H-M   'P 1'
#
loop_
_entity.id
_entity.type
_entity.pdbx_description
1 polymer ?
#
loop_
_entity_poly.entity_id
_entity_poly.type
_entity_poly.pdbx_seq_one_letter_code
_entity_poly.pdbx_strand_id
1 'polypeptide(L)'
;MPQRRHVARAAFSAAAATALLAFAAPAWASSTIPLHTAHKGSTAAGFPTQDCEDERFEDNDLAENQDGWHFVLPGGKESGSFETLSLTFTDGTTEVEIKVPDASDAYPDYFYSTGGKNPRVIHAYVFTPAGWTLVDGSAVISGEAAKFNLSHTCPGTPSSQSPSPTPSTTASPSPSTSTSPTPGESNTPSESGTPTGSTSPSEGTGGSGGGDGELPLTGVATTGIAVTGLVLIGGGVALTALRRRRDRITFTS
;
A
#
# COMPACT_ATOMS: atom_id res chain seq x y z
N MET A 1 -2.93 58.48 -46.88
CA MET A 1 -3.06 58.02 -45.49
C MET A 1 -3.60 56.58 -45.42
N PRO A 2 -2.75 55.54 -45.39
CA PRO A 2 -3.19 54.26 -44.81
C PRO A 2 -2.02 53.50 -44.17
N GLN A 3 -1.53 53.91 -42.99
CA GLN A 3 -0.42 53.20 -42.32
C GLN A 3 -0.68 52.89 -40.84
N ARG A 4 -1.92 53.04 -40.36
CA ARG A 4 -2.25 52.86 -38.94
C ARG A 4 -3.10 51.63 -38.59
N ARG A 5 -3.37 50.72 -39.53
CA ARG A 5 -4.31 49.58 -39.27
C ARG A 5 -3.67 48.20 -39.10
N HIS A 6 -2.36 48.04 -39.29
CA HIS A 6 -1.75 46.70 -39.26
C HIS A 6 -1.10 46.29 -37.93
N VAL A 7 -1.00 47.19 -36.95
CA VAL A 7 -0.29 46.90 -35.69
C VAL A 7 -1.17 46.19 -34.64
N ALA A 8 -2.50 46.21 -34.79
CA ALA A 8 -3.42 45.68 -33.79
C ALA A 8 -3.68 44.16 -33.87
N ARG A 9 -3.27 43.46 -34.93
CA ARG A 9 -3.56 42.01 -35.09
C ARG A 9 -2.42 41.07 -34.70
N ALA A 10 -1.24 41.59 -34.38
CA ALA A 10 -0.10 40.76 -33.95
C ALA A 10 -0.01 40.55 -32.42
N ALA A 11 -0.69 41.39 -31.63
CA ALA A 11 -0.62 41.33 -30.16
C ALA A 11 -1.54 40.25 -29.54
N PHE A 12 -2.55 39.76 -30.26
CA PHE A 12 -3.56 38.85 -29.70
C PHE A 12 -3.18 37.36 -29.78
N SER A 13 -2.14 36.98 -30.54
CA SER A 13 -1.72 35.57 -30.69
C SER A 13 -0.54 35.17 -29.81
N ALA A 14 0.09 36.11 -29.09
CA ALA A 14 1.23 35.81 -28.22
C ALA A 14 0.81 35.52 -26.76
N ALA A 15 -0.38 35.95 -26.32
CA ALA A 15 -0.86 35.74 -24.94
C ALA A 15 -1.49 34.36 -24.69
N ALA A 16 -1.93 33.65 -25.73
CA ALA A 16 -2.53 32.32 -25.58
C ALA A 16 -1.50 31.19 -25.43
N ALA A 17 -0.27 31.38 -25.90
CA ALA A 17 0.78 30.36 -25.84
C ALA A 17 1.49 30.28 -24.48
N THR A 18 1.53 31.37 -23.71
CA THR A 18 2.11 31.39 -22.36
C THR A 18 1.17 30.89 -21.27
N ALA A 19 -0.15 30.92 -21.49
CA ALA A 19 -1.13 30.41 -20.52
C ALA A 19 -1.18 28.88 -20.42
N LEU A 20 -0.74 28.15 -21.47
CA LEU A 20 -0.75 26.68 -21.49
C LEU A 20 0.54 26.04 -20.95
N LEU A 21 1.62 26.81 -20.75
CA LEU A 21 2.89 26.34 -20.16
C LEU A 21 2.94 26.49 -18.64
N ALA A 22 1.98 27.17 -18.02
CA ALA A 22 1.94 27.41 -16.57
C ALA A 22 1.39 26.23 -15.74
N PHE A 23 0.92 25.16 -16.37
CA PHE A 23 0.36 23.98 -15.69
C PHE A 23 1.17 22.69 -15.88
N ALA A 24 2.36 22.76 -16.48
CA ALA A 24 3.32 21.66 -16.40
C ALA A 24 4.04 21.71 -15.05
N ALA A 25 3.28 21.67 -13.95
CA ALA A 25 3.87 21.28 -12.68
C ALA A 25 4.41 19.87 -12.87
N PRO A 26 5.67 19.57 -12.51
CA PRO A 26 6.13 18.19 -12.47
C PRO A 26 5.16 17.44 -11.57
N ALA A 27 4.38 16.52 -12.16
CA ALA A 27 3.62 15.57 -11.38
C ALA A 27 4.67 14.80 -10.58
N TRP A 28 4.80 15.12 -9.29
CA TRP A 28 5.55 14.28 -8.37
C TRP A 28 4.89 12.92 -8.43
N ALA A 29 5.53 12.00 -9.14
CA ALA A 29 4.96 10.71 -9.43
C ALA A 29 4.98 9.91 -8.14
N SER A 30 3.86 9.90 -7.44
CA SER A 30 3.64 8.93 -6.37
C SER A 30 3.68 7.54 -6.99
N SER A 31 4.33 6.60 -6.31
CA SER A 31 4.39 5.20 -6.74
C SER A 31 3.89 4.29 -5.63
N THR A 32 3.24 3.19 -6.03
CA THR A 32 2.79 2.16 -5.11
C THR A 32 3.83 1.04 -5.05
N ILE A 33 4.27 0.72 -3.84
CA ILE A 33 5.29 -0.30 -3.58
C ILE A 33 4.74 -1.36 -2.62
N PRO A 34 5.12 -2.64 -2.78
CA PRO A 34 4.66 -3.70 -1.90
C PRO A 34 5.52 -3.83 -0.63
N LEU A 35 4.95 -4.49 0.38
CA LEU A 35 5.69 -5.04 1.51
C LEU A 35 6.70 -6.07 1.01
N HIS A 36 7.89 -6.10 1.61
CA HIS A 36 8.87 -7.13 1.36
C HIS A 36 8.30 -8.52 1.64
N THR A 37 8.29 -9.40 0.62
CA THR A 37 7.62 -10.70 0.66
C THR A 37 8.06 -11.57 1.84
N ALA A 38 9.33 -11.51 2.26
CA ALA A 38 9.84 -12.29 3.38
C ALA A 38 9.27 -11.89 4.74
N HIS A 39 8.59 -10.74 4.85
CA HIS A 39 7.97 -10.28 6.10
C HIS A 39 6.48 -10.63 6.17
N LYS A 40 5.88 -11.13 5.09
CA LYS A 40 4.51 -11.64 5.11
C LYS A 40 4.44 -12.89 5.98
N GLY A 41 3.33 -13.05 6.71
CA GLY A 41 3.13 -14.12 7.68
C GLY A 41 3.87 -13.93 9.02
N SER A 42 4.45 -12.75 9.27
CA SER A 42 5.16 -12.50 10.54
C SER A 42 4.19 -12.17 11.66
N THR A 43 4.38 -12.77 12.83
CA THR A 43 3.82 -12.27 14.09
C THR A 43 4.86 -11.37 14.77
N ALA A 44 4.42 -10.46 15.66
CA ALA A 44 5.37 -9.60 16.37
C ALA A 44 6.37 -10.42 17.20
N ALA A 45 5.89 -11.47 17.87
CA ALA A 45 6.71 -12.39 18.66
C ALA A 45 7.56 -13.35 17.80
N GLY A 46 7.16 -13.60 16.56
CA GLY A 46 7.87 -14.48 15.63
C GLY A 46 8.88 -13.76 14.74
N PHE A 47 8.84 -12.42 14.70
CA PHE A 47 9.77 -11.65 13.87
C PHE A 47 11.18 -11.67 14.49
N PRO A 48 12.26 -11.87 13.68
CA PRO A 48 13.60 -12.09 14.22
C PRO A 48 14.20 -10.92 15.00
N THR A 49 13.77 -9.69 14.69
CA THR A 49 14.28 -8.47 15.31
C THR A 49 13.22 -7.89 16.24
N GLN A 50 13.43 -8.02 17.54
CA GLN A 50 12.56 -7.44 18.56
C GLN A 50 13.31 -6.31 19.26
N ASP A 51 12.70 -5.12 19.29
CA ASP A 51 13.31 -3.92 19.85
C ASP A 51 12.23 -3.10 20.55
N CYS A 52 11.89 -3.50 21.78
CA CYS A 52 10.89 -2.83 22.60
C CYS A 52 11.43 -1.57 23.29
N GLU A 53 12.74 -1.35 23.27
CA GLU A 53 13.41 -0.19 23.86
C GLU A 53 13.46 1.00 22.88
N ASP A 54 12.88 0.87 21.68
CA ASP A 54 12.68 2.01 20.78
C ASP A 54 11.81 3.05 21.50
N GLU A 55 12.33 4.27 21.66
CA GLU A 55 11.63 5.40 22.28
C GLU A 55 10.25 5.62 21.66
N ARG A 56 10.01 5.22 20.41
CA ARG A 56 8.70 5.33 19.76
C ARG A 56 7.69 4.31 20.24
N PHE A 57 8.11 3.19 20.82
CA PHE A 57 7.20 2.29 21.53
C PHE A 57 6.99 2.74 22.97
N GLU A 58 8.06 3.21 23.64
CA GLU A 58 7.99 3.70 25.03
C GLU A 58 7.20 5.02 25.15
N ASP A 59 7.51 6.04 24.33
CA ASP A 59 6.86 7.36 24.35
C ASP A 59 5.37 7.29 24.01
N ASN A 60 4.95 6.24 23.30
CA ASN A 60 3.55 6.04 22.92
C ASN A 60 2.80 5.12 23.90
N ASP A 61 3.39 4.83 25.07
CA ASP A 61 2.82 4.00 26.12
C ASP A 61 2.24 2.70 25.56
N LEU A 62 3.04 1.96 24.76
CA LEU A 62 2.63 0.68 24.18
C LEU A 62 1.96 -0.18 25.25
N ALA A 63 0.67 -0.45 25.07
CA ALA A 63 -0.07 -1.20 26.06
C ALA A 63 0.45 -2.65 26.14
N GLU A 64 0.45 -3.24 27.33
CA GLU A 64 0.94 -4.62 27.54
C GLU A 64 0.26 -5.64 26.62
N ASN A 65 -0.96 -5.36 26.15
CA ASN A 65 -1.74 -6.22 25.27
C ASN A 65 -1.67 -5.83 23.78
N GLN A 66 -0.68 -5.04 23.38
CA GLN A 66 -0.47 -4.60 22.01
C GLN A 66 0.88 -5.06 21.45
N ASP A 67 0.87 -5.40 20.17
CA ASP A 67 2.07 -5.56 19.36
C ASP A 67 2.45 -4.21 18.73
N GLY A 68 3.71 -3.81 18.88
CA GLY A 68 4.31 -2.69 18.16
C GLY A 68 4.98 -3.15 16.86
N TRP A 69 4.74 -2.43 15.78
CA TRP A 69 5.29 -2.72 14.45
C TRP A 69 5.98 -1.48 13.89
N HIS A 70 7.23 -1.62 13.45
CA HIS A 70 7.97 -0.54 12.83
C HIS A 70 8.37 -0.89 11.40
N PHE A 71 7.84 -0.12 10.45
CA PHE A 71 8.12 -0.22 9.03
C PHE A 71 9.07 0.87 8.57
N VAL A 72 9.97 0.51 7.64
CA VAL A 72 10.98 1.42 7.09
C VAL A 72 10.97 1.41 5.56
N LEU A 73 11.13 2.59 4.96
CA LEU A 73 11.38 2.75 3.54
C LEU A 73 12.89 2.70 3.25
N PRO A 74 13.43 1.62 2.66
CA PRO A 74 14.85 1.51 2.35
C PRO A 74 15.24 2.42 1.17
N GLY A 75 16.54 2.67 0.98
CA GLY A 75 17.06 3.44 -0.16
C GLY A 75 17.76 4.76 0.20
N GLY A 76 17.86 5.09 1.49
CA GLY A 76 18.68 6.20 1.96
C GLY A 76 18.14 7.56 1.53
N LYS A 77 18.98 8.38 0.90
CA LYS A 77 18.62 9.75 0.47
C LYS A 77 17.85 9.80 -0.86
N GLU A 78 17.98 8.73 -1.64
CA GLU A 78 17.34 8.60 -2.96
C GLU A 78 15.94 8.00 -2.85
N SER A 79 15.63 7.31 -1.74
CA SER A 79 14.25 6.93 -1.44
C SER A 79 13.44 8.17 -1.07
N GLY A 80 12.20 8.22 -1.53
CA GLY A 80 11.31 9.32 -1.17
C GLY A 80 10.70 9.13 0.21
N SER A 81 9.41 9.40 0.35
CA SER A 81 8.71 9.42 1.64
C SER A 81 7.39 8.67 1.56
N PHE A 82 7.02 7.99 2.64
CA PHE A 82 5.66 7.47 2.81
C PHE A 82 4.64 8.60 2.71
N GLU A 83 3.65 8.41 1.84
CA GLU A 83 2.46 9.26 1.74
C GLU A 83 1.28 8.56 2.41
N THR A 84 1.13 7.25 2.15
CA THR A 84 0.18 6.37 2.84
C THR A 84 0.75 4.96 2.92
N LEU A 85 0.33 4.20 3.93
CA LEU A 85 0.63 2.78 4.10
C LEU A 85 -0.70 2.05 4.34
N SER A 86 -0.89 0.88 3.73
CA SER A 86 -2.04 0.02 3.95
C SER A 86 -1.53 -1.37 4.29
N LEU A 87 -1.79 -1.83 5.50
CA LEU A 87 -1.32 -3.10 6.04
C LEU A 87 -2.51 -4.01 6.29
N THR A 88 -2.40 -5.27 5.89
CA THR A 88 -3.40 -6.28 6.18
C THR A 88 -2.86 -7.20 7.24
N PHE A 89 -3.56 -7.28 8.38
CA PHE A 89 -3.28 -8.20 9.46
C PHE A 89 -4.37 -9.25 9.55
N THR A 90 -4.10 -10.36 10.23
CA THR A 90 -5.13 -11.27 10.72
C THR A 90 -5.02 -11.47 12.21
N ASP A 91 -6.17 -11.46 12.89
CA ASP A 91 -6.30 -11.81 14.31
C ASP A 91 -6.43 -13.32 14.55
N GLY A 92 -6.25 -14.12 13.49
CA GLY A 92 -6.45 -15.57 13.48
C GLY A 92 -7.86 -16.00 13.05
N THR A 93 -8.80 -15.07 12.95
CA THR A 93 -10.19 -15.33 12.52
C THR A 93 -10.59 -14.51 11.30
N THR A 94 -10.19 -13.25 11.24
CA THR A 94 -10.53 -12.31 10.17
C THR A 94 -9.30 -11.54 9.72
N GLU A 95 -9.34 -11.02 8.49
CA GLU A 95 -8.35 -10.06 8.01
C GLU A 95 -8.83 -8.64 8.27
N VAL A 96 -7.94 -7.79 8.77
CA VAL A 96 -8.18 -6.39 9.11
C VAL A 96 -7.18 -5.54 8.33
N GLU A 97 -7.68 -4.57 7.57
CA GLU A 97 -6.86 -3.57 6.88
C GLU A 97 -6.70 -2.33 7.77
N ILE A 98 -5.46 -1.93 8.01
CA ILE A 98 -5.07 -0.72 8.75
C ILE A 98 -4.42 0.25 7.77
N LYS A 99 -4.81 1.52 7.79
CA LYS A 99 -4.25 2.56 6.93
C LYS A 99 -3.48 3.56 7.78
N VAL A 100 -2.29 3.97 7.33
CA VAL A 100 -1.44 4.92 8.03
C VAL A 100 -1.18 6.13 7.13
N PRO A 101 -1.43 7.37 7.61
CA PRO A 101 -2.10 7.68 8.85
C PRO A 101 -3.63 7.53 8.74
N ASP A 102 -4.30 6.93 9.72
CA ASP A 102 -5.77 6.94 9.82
C ASP A 102 -6.27 7.13 11.26
N ALA A 103 -6.44 8.39 11.65
CA ALA A 103 -6.95 8.76 12.97
C ALA A 103 -8.40 8.33 13.25
N SER A 104 -9.10 7.72 12.29
CA SER A 104 -10.47 7.23 12.48
C SER A 104 -10.54 5.76 12.91
N ASP A 105 -9.44 5.01 12.77
CA ASP A 105 -9.40 3.63 13.19
C ASP A 105 -9.00 3.48 14.68
N ALA A 106 -9.07 2.25 15.20
CA ALA A 106 -8.82 1.95 16.60
C ALA A 106 -7.35 1.63 16.90
N TYR A 107 -6.47 1.73 15.90
CA TYR A 107 -5.08 1.28 15.94
C TYR A 107 -4.19 2.51 15.92
N PRO A 108 -3.56 2.89 17.04
CA PRO A 108 -2.62 3.99 17.03
C PRO A 108 -1.57 3.78 15.93
N ASP A 109 -1.35 4.81 15.13
CA ASP A 109 -0.40 4.77 14.02
C ASP A 109 0.21 6.14 13.81
N TYR A 110 1.48 6.18 13.38
CA TYR A 110 2.18 7.44 13.12
C TYR A 110 3.27 7.28 12.07
N PHE A 111 3.46 8.35 11.31
CA PHE A 111 4.62 8.54 10.45
C PHE A 111 5.67 9.40 11.14
N TYR A 112 6.92 8.97 11.05
CA TYR A 112 8.05 9.68 11.65
C TYR A 112 9.05 10.16 10.60
N SER A 113 9.47 11.41 10.77
CA SER A 113 10.41 12.08 9.89
C SER A 113 11.84 11.95 10.41
N THR A 114 12.81 11.75 9.51
CA THR A 114 14.25 11.73 9.87
C THR A 114 14.76 13.04 10.46
N GLY A 115 13.95 14.10 10.46
CA GLY A 115 14.37 15.44 10.87
C GLY A 115 15.46 16.04 9.96
N GLY A 116 16.11 17.10 10.46
CA GLY A 116 17.20 17.78 9.74
C GLY A 116 16.75 18.74 8.63
N LYS A 117 17.68 19.13 7.75
CA LYS A 117 17.45 20.17 6.73
C LYS A 117 16.54 19.72 5.58
N ASN A 118 16.46 18.42 5.33
CA ASN A 118 15.63 17.80 4.29
C ASN A 118 14.89 16.61 4.91
N PRO A 119 13.84 16.86 5.73
CA PRO A 119 13.11 15.81 6.41
C PRO A 119 12.45 14.86 5.41
N ARG A 120 12.58 13.55 5.65
CA ARG A 120 11.87 12.51 4.89
C ARG A 120 11.07 11.64 5.84
N VAL A 121 9.88 11.25 5.43
CA VAL A 121 9.03 10.33 6.19
C VAL A 121 9.34 8.91 5.73
N ILE A 122 10.25 8.24 6.43
CA ILE A 122 10.70 6.89 6.05
C ILE A 122 10.42 5.84 7.12
N HIS A 123 9.83 6.25 8.25
CA HIS A 123 9.49 5.40 9.38
C HIS A 123 7.97 5.46 9.59
N ALA A 124 7.36 4.29 9.77
CA ALA A 124 5.96 4.17 10.11
C ALA A 124 5.80 3.21 11.28
N TYR A 125 5.01 3.60 12.27
CA TYR A 125 4.73 2.82 13.46
C TYR A 125 3.24 2.51 13.52
N VAL A 126 2.89 1.27 13.87
CA VAL A 126 1.51 0.79 14.00
C VAL A 126 1.40 -0.07 15.24
N PHE A 127 0.29 0.04 15.95
CA PHE A 127 0.01 -0.67 17.19
C PHE A 127 -1.26 -1.50 17.05
N THR A 128 -1.12 -2.84 17.13
CA THR A 128 -2.25 -3.79 17.00
C THR A 128 -2.47 -4.54 18.30
N PRO A 129 -3.62 -5.17 18.54
CA PRO A 129 -3.75 -6.16 19.61
C PRO A 129 -2.69 -7.26 19.49
N ALA A 130 -2.22 -7.77 20.62
CA ALA A 130 -1.16 -8.76 20.65
C ALA A 130 -1.59 -10.10 20.04
N GLY A 131 -0.67 -10.71 19.29
CA GLY A 131 -0.85 -12.01 18.64
C GLY A 131 -1.31 -11.94 17.19
N TRP A 132 -1.36 -10.75 16.59
CA TRP A 132 -1.74 -10.58 15.19
C TRP A 132 -0.64 -11.02 14.23
N THR A 133 -1.03 -11.43 13.03
CA THR A 133 -0.11 -11.82 11.94
C THR A 133 -0.20 -10.82 10.81
N LEU A 134 0.93 -10.27 10.37
CA LEU A 134 1.02 -9.42 9.18
C LEU A 134 0.88 -10.26 7.91
N VAL A 135 -0.23 -10.11 7.19
CA VAL A 135 -0.54 -10.89 5.98
C VAL A 135 0.05 -10.22 4.75
N ASP A 136 -0.19 -8.92 4.57
CA ASP A 136 0.28 -8.15 3.41
C ASP A 136 0.44 -6.67 3.73
N GLY A 137 1.00 -5.91 2.80
CA GLY A 137 0.97 -4.46 2.85
C GLY A 137 1.37 -3.80 1.52
N SER A 138 0.89 -2.58 1.33
CA SER A 138 1.27 -1.70 0.23
C SER A 138 1.48 -0.29 0.74
N ALA A 139 2.37 0.48 0.10
CA ALA A 139 2.59 1.87 0.45
C ALA A 139 2.53 2.74 -0.80
N VAL A 140 1.92 3.91 -0.69
CA VAL A 140 2.12 4.99 -1.65
C VAL A 140 3.26 5.85 -1.14
N ILE A 141 4.28 6.04 -1.98
CA ILE A 141 5.43 6.87 -1.67
C ILE A 141 5.58 7.98 -2.69
N SER A 142 6.15 9.08 -2.24
CA SER A 142 6.87 9.99 -3.14
C SER A 142 8.20 9.34 -3.54
N GLY A 143 8.73 9.68 -4.72
CA GLY A 143 10.04 9.19 -5.18
C GLY A 143 10.05 7.73 -5.60
N GLU A 144 11.22 7.09 -5.50
CA GLU A 144 11.45 5.72 -5.99
C GLU A 144 11.90 4.78 -4.87
N ALA A 145 11.22 3.63 -4.77
CA ALA A 145 11.67 2.47 -4.03
C ALA A 145 11.03 1.22 -4.64
N ALA A 146 11.62 0.05 -4.43
CA ALA A 146 11.06 -1.20 -4.94
C ALA A 146 10.07 -1.86 -3.96
N LYS A 147 10.23 -1.59 -2.66
CA LYS A 147 9.51 -2.23 -1.55
C LYS A 147 9.79 -1.48 -0.25
N PHE A 148 8.98 -1.73 0.78
CA PHE A 148 9.28 -1.35 2.16
C PHE A 148 9.42 -2.58 3.06
N ASN A 149 10.04 -2.39 4.23
CA ASN A 149 10.43 -3.47 5.13
C ASN A 149 9.76 -3.32 6.49
N LEU A 150 9.51 -4.44 7.17
CA LEU A 150 9.30 -4.50 8.61
C LEU A 150 10.71 -4.54 9.22
N SER A 151 11.05 -3.56 10.06
CA SER A 151 12.41 -3.38 10.60
C SER A 151 12.59 -4.16 11.90
N HIS A 152 11.66 -3.96 12.83
CA HIS A 152 11.58 -4.66 14.10
C HIS A 152 10.14 -4.62 14.61
N THR A 153 9.89 -5.41 15.64
CA THR A 153 8.61 -5.49 16.33
C THR A 153 8.82 -5.40 17.84
N CYS A 154 7.75 -5.13 18.57
CA CYS A 154 7.70 -5.32 20.01
C CYS A 154 6.47 -6.17 20.34
N PRO A 155 6.64 -7.45 20.74
CA PRO A 155 5.51 -8.31 21.05
C PRO A 155 4.84 -7.91 22.36
N GLY A 156 3.52 -7.76 22.32
CA GLY A 156 2.69 -7.66 23.51
C GLY A 156 2.39 -9.03 24.10
N THR A 157 1.81 -9.01 25.29
CA THR A 157 1.23 -10.19 25.93
C THR A 157 -0.26 -10.25 25.57
N PRO A 158 -0.72 -11.28 24.83
CA PRO A 158 -2.14 -11.42 24.54
C PRO A 158 -2.91 -11.45 25.85
N SER A 159 -3.94 -10.61 25.96
CA SER A 159 -4.81 -10.65 27.13
C SER A 159 -5.40 -12.05 27.21
N SER A 160 -4.91 -12.84 28.15
CA SER A 160 -5.54 -14.09 28.54
C SER A 160 -6.89 -13.71 29.12
N GLN A 161 -7.92 -13.67 28.29
CA GLN A 161 -9.27 -13.81 28.78
C GLN A 161 -9.31 -15.21 29.39
N SER A 162 -9.01 -15.25 30.69
CA SER A 162 -9.14 -16.45 31.51
C SER A 162 -10.47 -17.09 31.14
N PRO A 163 -10.50 -18.35 30.65
CA PRO A 163 -11.76 -18.98 30.32
C PRO A 163 -12.66 -18.92 31.55
N SER A 164 -13.83 -18.33 31.32
CA SER A 164 -15.03 -18.23 32.16
C SER A 164 -14.97 -19.02 33.48
N PRO A 165 -15.30 -18.40 34.64
CA PRO A 165 -15.27 -19.10 35.93
C PRO A 165 -16.08 -20.38 35.83
N THR A 166 -15.43 -21.52 36.08
CA THR A 166 -16.09 -22.81 36.28
C THR A 166 -17.28 -22.58 37.20
N PRO A 167 -18.53 -22.88 36.80
CA PRO A 167 -19.67 -22.72 37.69
C PRO A 167 -19.39 -23.57 38.93
N SER A 168 -19.23 -22.90 40.07
CA SER A 168 -19.04 -23.56 41.34
C SER A 168 -20.30 -24.37 41.61
N THR A 169 -20.21 -25.69 41.45
CA THR A 169 -21.23 -26.65 41.87
C THR A 169 -21.46 -26.46 43.37
N THR A 170 -22.50 -25.71 43.71
CA THR A 170 -23.08 -25.68 45.05
C THR A 170 -23.53 -27.09 45.39
N ALA A 171 -22.89 -27.68 46.40
CA ALA A 171 -23.32 -28.92 47.01
C ALA A 171 -24.78 -28.77 47.48
N SER A 172 -25.69 -29.50 46.84
CA SER A 172 -27.07 -29.65 47.27
C SER A 172 -27.20 -30.96 48.06
N PRO A 173 -27.79 -30.97 49.26
CA PRO A 173 -27.85 -32.15 50.12
C PRO A 173 -28.81 -33.22 49.56
N SER A 174 -28.41 -34.48 49.75
CA SER A 174 -29.25 -35.67 49.58
C SER A 174 -30.52 -35.58 50.43
N PRO A 175 -31.67 -36.01 49.89
CA PRO A 175 -32.27 -37.21 50.46
C PRO A 175 -32.83 -38.21 49.44
N SER A 176 -32.76 -39.47 49.86
CA SER A 176 -33.32 -40.68 49.27
C SER A 176 -34.82 -40.62 48.98
N THR A 177 -35.30 -41.20 47.87
CA THR A 177 -36.13 -42.44 47.82
C THR A 177 -36.77 -42.71 46.45
N SER A 178 -36.48 -43.91 45.94
CA SER A 178 -37.32 -44.87 45.19
C SER A 178 -38.61 -44.41 44.48
N THR A 179 -38.68 -44.58 43.15
CA THR A 179 -39.58 -45.55 42.49
C THR A 179 -39.31 -45.67 40.98
N SER A 180 -39.34 -46.93 40.51
CA SER A 180 -39.27 -47.46 39.13
C SER A 180 -40.66 -48.02 38.76
N PRO A 181 -41.01 -48.46 37.52
CA PRO A 181 -40.51 -48.24 36.15
C PRO A 181 -41.63 -47.69 35.21
N THR A 182 -41.37 -47.47 33.90
CA THR A 182 -42.19 -47.98 32.76
C THR A 182 -41.53 -47.59 31.40
N PRO A 183 -41.51 -48.46 30.37
CA PRO A 183 -40.72 -48.32 29.14
C PRO A 183 -41.54 -47.97 27.87
N GLY A 184 -40.84 -47.47 26.85
CA GLY A 184 -41.34 -47.19 25.49
C GLY A 184 -40.89 -45.78 25.06
N GLU A 185 -40.35 -45.50 23.88
CA GLU A 185 -40.42 -46.21 22.61
C GLU A 185 -39.11 -46.09 21.82
N SER A 186 -38.85 -47.16 21.08
CA SER A 186 -37.97 -47.23 19.92
C SER A 186 -38.39 -46.23 18.85
N ASN A 187 -37.45 -45.44 18.33
CA ASN A 187 -37.47 -45.06 16.92
C ASN A 187 -36.05 -45.13 16.32
N THR A 188 -35.99 -45.88 15.23
CA THR A 188 -34.83 -46.28 14.43
C THR A 188 -34.69 -45.35 13.20
N PRO A 189 -33.80 -45.56 12.20
CA PRO A 189 -32.76 -44.60 11.79
C PRO A 189 -32.91 -44.07 10.35
N SER A 190 -31.90 -43.32 9.87
CA SER A 190 -31.58 -42.84 8.49
C SER A 190 -31.64 -41.31 8.39
N GLU A 191 -30.80 -40.57 7.66
CA GLU A 191 -30.11 -40.78 6.38
C GLU A 191 -28.69 -40.14 6.46
N SER A 192 -27.60 -40.77 6.02
CA SER A 192 -27.12 -40.87 4.63
C SER A 192 -27.07 -39.54 3.86
N GLY A 193 -25.99 -38.77 4.07
CA GLY A 193 -25.58 -37.66 3.21
C GLY A 193 -24.20 -37.93 2.59
N THR A 194 -24.21 -38.28 1.31
CA THR A 194 -23.09 -38.67 0.44
C THR A 194 -22.11 -37.52 0.17
N PRO A 195 -20.80 -37.76 0.03
CA PRO A 195 -19.84 -36.76 -0.41
C PRO A 195 -19.90 -36.56 -1.93
N THR A 196 -20.22 -35.36 -2.39
CA THR A 196 -19.96 -34.94 -3.78
C THR A 196 -18.50 -34.55 -3.92
N GLY A 197 -17.69 -35.52 -4.35
CA GLY A 197 -16.51 -35.22 -5.15
C GLY A 197 -16.95 -34.77 -6.55
N SER A 198 -16.40 -33.67 -7.04
CA SER A 198 -16.50 -33.32 -8.46
C SER A 198 -15.20 -32.71 -8.95
N THR A 199 -14.53 -33.51 -9.79
CA THR A 199 -13.87 -33.13 -11.05
C THR A 199 -12.66 -32.19 -11.01
N SER A 200 -11.50 -32.84 -11.02
CA SER A 200 -10.38 -32.50 -11.89
C SER A 200 -10.82 -32.43 -13.37
N PRO A 201 -10.24 -31.52 -14.16
CA PRO A 201 -9.95 -31.77 -15.56
C PRO A 201 -8.45 -31.86 -15.84
N SER A 202 -8.18 -32.74 -16.79
CA SER A 202 -6.95 -33.14 -17.46
C SER A 202 -5.97 -32.05 -17.87
N GLU A 203 -4.69 -32.44 -17.78
CA GLU A 203 -3.69 -32.46 -18.84
C GLU A 203 -3.94 -31.56 -20.06
N GLY A 204 -3.20 -30.46 -20.11
CA GLY A 204 -2.72 -29.85 -21.35
C GLY A 204 -1.30 -30.32 -21.63
N THR A 205 -1.17 -31.37 -22.44
CA THR A 205 0.07 -31.76 -23.11
C THR A 205 0.44 -30.73 -24.18
N GLY A 206 1.72 -30.33 -24.23
CA GLY A 206 2.40 -29.98 -25.49
C GLY A 206 2.78 -28.51 -25.65
N GLY A 207 4.07 -28.20 -25.47
CA GLY A 207 4.63 -26.90 -25.81
C GLY A 207 6.13 -26.78 -25.51
N SER A 208 6.94 -27.70 -26.06
CA SER A 208 8.39 -27.51 -26.12
C SER A 208 8.68 -26.45 -27.20
N GLY A 209 9.12 -25.27 -26.77
CA GLY A 209 9.59 -24.19 -27.62
C GLY A 209 10.52 -23.30 -26.82
N GLY A 210 11.84 -23.46 -27.02
CA GLY A 210 12.85 -22.57 -26.47
C GLY A 210 12.66 -21.15 -27.00
N GLY A 211 12.78 -20.17 -26.10
CA GLY A 211 12.67 -18.76 -26.39
C GLY A 211 12.76 -17.96 -25.10
N ASP A 212 13.98 -17.69 -24.67
CA ASP A 212 14.46 -16.38 -24.23
C ASP A 212 13.45 -15.26 -24.56
N GLY A 213 12.52 -15.01 -23.63
CA GLY A 213 11.31 -14.25 -23.89
C GLY A 213 10.82 -13.54 -22.63
N GLU A 214 11.55 -12.49 -22.29
CA GLU A 214 11.05 -11.19 -21.81
C GLU A 214 9.65 -11.21 -21.17
N LEU A 215 9.61 -11.15 -19.84
CA LEU A 215 8.42 -10.78 -19.08
C LEU A 215 7.88 -9.45 -19.62
N PRO A 216 6.56 -9.19 -19.59
CA PRO A 216 6.02 -7.90 -19.97
C PRO A 216 6.56 -6.82 -19.03
N LEU A 217 7.62 -6.13 -19.45
CA LEU A 217 8.00 -4.84 -18.90
C LEU A 217 6.89 -3.86 -19.26
N THR A 218 5.93 -3.66 -18.36
CA THR A 218 5.16 -2.41 -18.29
C THR A 218 6.05 -1.29 -17.73
N GLY A 219 7.28 -1.19 -18.22
CA GLY A 219 8.19 -0.09 -18.00
C GLY A 219 7.91 0.92 -19.09
N VAL A 220 7.06 1.90 -18.78
CA VAL A 220 6.86 3.06 -19.64
C VAL A 220 8.24 3.64 -19.93
N ALA A 221 8.69 3.57 -21.19
CA ALA A 221 10.00 4.06 -21.59
C ALA A 221 10.06 5.59 -21.43
N THR A 222 10.37 6.06 -20.23
CA THR A 222 10.51 7.48 -19.88
C THR A 222 11.59 8.18 -20.71
N THR A 223 12.48 7.42 -21.35
CA THR A 223 13.50 7.93 -22.27
C THR A 223 12.91 8.57 -23.54
N GLY A 224 11.70 8.17 -23.98
CA GLY A 224 11.07 8.70 -25.18
C GLY A 224 10.53 10.13 -25.02
N ILE A 225 10.19 10.54 -23.80
CA ILE A 225 9.55 11.84 -23.54
C ILE A 225 10.57 12.98 -23.63
N ALA A 226 11.80 12.77 -23.13
CA ALA A 226 12.85 13.79 -23.18
C ALA A 226 13.30 14.13 -24.63
N VAL A 227 13.41 13.12 -25.50
CA VAL A 227 13.80 13.31 -26.90
C VAL A 227 12.70 14.06 -27.67
N THR A 228 11.44 13.70 -27.45
CA THR A 228 10.30 14.37 -28.11
C THR A 228 10.20 15.85 -27.70
N GLY A 229 10.47 16.15 -26.43
CA GLY A 229 10.51 17.53 -25.93
C GLY A 229 11.55 18.40 -26.64
N LEU A 230 12.78 17.91 -26.82
CA LEU A 230 13.83 18.65 -27.52
C LEU A 230 13.51 18.86 -29.02
N VAL A 231 12.90 17.87 -29.68
CA VAL A 231 12.47 18.00 -31.08
C VAL A 231 11.39 19.07 -31.24
N LEU A 232 10.43 19.15 -30.31
CA LEU A 232 9.38 20.17 -30.36
C LEU A 232 9.93 21.59 -30.11
N ILE A 233 10.86 21.75 -29.16
CA ILE A 233 11.52 23.04 -28.90
C ILE A 233 12.34 23.46 -30.13
N GLY A 234 13.15 22.55 -30.68
CA GLY A 234 13.94 22.81 -31.89
C GLY A 234 13.07 23.15 -33.11
N GLY A 235 11.99 22.40 -33.32
CA GLY A 235 11.03 22.64 -34.40
C GLY A 235 10.33 24.00 -34.30
N GLY A 236 9.93 24.40 -33.08
CA GLY A 236 9.31 25.71 -32.83
C GLY A 236 10.25 26.88 -33.14
N VAL A 237 11.52 26.78 -32.75
CA VAL A 237 12.53 27.80 -33.05
C VAL A 237 12.77 27.90 -34.56
N ALA A 238 12.90 26.76 -35.25
CA ALA A 238 13.12 26.72 -36.69
C ALA A 238 11.95 27.34 -37.49
N LEU A 239 10.71 26.99 -37.15
CA LEU A 239 9.51 27.57 -37.78
C LEU A 239 9.42 29.09 -37.58
N THR A 240 9.78 29.58 -36.39
CA THR A 240 9.78 31.02 -36.08
C THR A 240 10.82 31.77 -36.90
N ALA A 241 12.01 31.20 -37.08
CA ALA A 241 13.07 31.78 -37.91
C ALA A 241 12.67 31.82 -39.40
N LEU A 242 12.06 30.74 -39.92
CA LEU A 242 11.58 30.69 -41.30
C LEU A 242 10.46 31.70 -41.58
N ARG A 243 9.56 31.92 -40.61
CA ARG A 243 8.51 32.94 -40.72
C ARG A 243 9.09 34.34 -40.82
N ARG A 244 10.05 34.69 -39.94
CA ARG A 244 10.73 36.00 -39.99
C ARG A 244 11.47 36.25 -41.30
N ARG A 245 11.95 35.19 -41.98
CA ARG A 245 12.59 35.30 -43.29
C ARG A 245 11.60 35.66 -44.40
N ARG A 246 10.37 35.12 -44.36
CA ARG A 246 9.32 35.45 -45.35
C ARG A 246 8.80 36.86 -45.20
N ASP A 247 8.75 37.39 -43.98
CA ASP A 247 8.23 38.74 -43.71
C ASP A 247 9.23 39.86 -44.11
N ARG A 248 10.42 39.51 -44.59
CA ARG A 248 11.48 40.45 -45.01
C ARG A 248 11.57 40.70 -46.53
N ILE A 249 10.55 40.29 -47.30
CA ILE A 249 10.50 40.59 -48.73
C ILE A 249 9.92 42.00 -48.91
N THR A 250 10.81 42.99 -48.98
CA THR A 250 10.45 44.36 -49.35
C THR A 250 10.35 44.43 -50.87
N PHE A 251 9.14 44.64 -51.39
CA PHE A 251 8.96 44.96 -52.82
C PHE A 251 9.38 46.42 -53.02
N THR A 252 10.57 46.63 -53.59
CA THR A 252 10.98 47.94 -54.10
C THR A 252 10.24 48.18 -55.42
N SER A 253 9.33 49.16 -55.44
CA SER A 253 8.70 49.71 -56.65
C SER A 253 9.53 50.84 -57.25
#